data_AF-F4KBZ2-F1
#
_entry.id   AF-F4KBZ2-F1
#
_cell.length_a   1.000
_cell.length_b   1.000
_cell.length_c   1.000
_cell.angle_alpha   90.00
_cell.angle_beta   90.00
_cell.angle_gamma   90.00
#
_symmetry.space_group_name_H-M   'P 1'
#
loop_
_entity.id
_entity.type
_entity.pdbx_description
1 polymer ?
#
loop_
_entity_poly.entity_id
_entity_poly.type
_entity_poly.pdbx_seq_one_letter_code
_entity_poly.pdbx_strand_id
1 'polypeptide(L)'
;MVTFGFPASLDLFSNDPVSISRTCNCMYSLLQQRQRDIEFRESANELRQRQQSDIARLEAKVERLEALLQQKDREIATITRTEAKNTAALKSQIEKLQQERDEFQRMVIGNQQVKAQQIHEMKKKEKDYIKLQERLNQVLMEKKKESRSGMEIMNLLQKEGRQRGTWNGKKTDTDFYKKIVDAYEAKNQELMAENTSLRALLRSMQTDMRDFLNAPNGSATLAGSEKREADPSQSPLGGKTDVFDLPYRMARGQIEESLRTKMASIKESMVQLQDAPKRASVTSEATERELELEAQLVEARSIIQEQESIMSKHLPKSEQRRESVASLAAEGV
;
A
#
# COMPACT_ATOMS: atom_id res chain seq x y z
N MET A 1 41.45 -51.39 44.36
CA MET A 1 40.63 -51.21 45.58
C MET A 1 41.23 -50.19 46.52
N VAL A 2 42.49 -50.36 46.96
CA VAL A 2 43.17 -49.41 47.87
C VAL A 2 43.28 -47.99 47.29
N THR A 3 43.55 -47.87 45.99
CA THR A 3 43.63 -46.59 45.27
C THR A 3 42.32 -45.80 45.24
N PHE A 4 41.19 -46.45 45.50
CA PHE A 4 39.86 -45.85 45.57
C PHE A 4 39.31 -45.83 47.02
N GLY A 5 40.18 -46.07 48.02
CA GLY A 5 39.82 -46.03 49.44
C GLY A 5 39.26 -47.34 50.03
N PHE A 6 39.27 -48.46 49.28
CA PHE A 6 38.76 -49.76 49.73
C PHE A 6 39.88 -50.71 50.21
N PRO A 7 39.64 -51.58 51.20
CA PRO A 7 40.64 -52.52 51.71
C PRO A 7 41.26 -53.42 50.63
N ALA A 8 42.56 -53.74 50.78
CA ALA A 8 43.40 -54.37 49.76
C ALA A 8 43.07 -55.85 49.49
N SER A 9 42.66 -56.58 50.51
CA SER A 9 42.34 -58.01 50.44
C SER A 9 40.99 -58.27 51.11
N LEU A 10 40.04 -58.73 50.31
CA LEU A 10 38.78 -59.28 50.78
C LEU A 10 38.86 -60.80 50.62
N ASP A 11 38.63 -61.53 51.71
CA ASP A 11 38.51 -62.98 51.67
C ASP A 11 37.04 -63.36 51.75
N LEU A 12 36.48 -63.71 50.59
CA LEU A 12 35.07 -64.07 50.43
C LEU A 12 34.72 -65.43 51.05
N PHE A 13 35.74 -66.24 51.39
CA PHE A 13 35.58 -67.59 51.90
C PHE A 13 36.06 -67.73 53.36
N SER A 14 36.41 -66.61 54.01
CA SER A 14 36.81 -66.61 55.40
C SER A 14 35.64 -66.96 56.32
N ASN A 15 35.87 -67.88 57.26
CA ASN A 15 34.94 -68.18 58.35
C ASN A 15 35.20 -67.32 59.60
N ASP A 16 36.18 -66.41 59.55
CA ASP A 16 36.48 -65.48 60.64
C ASP A 16 35.47 -64.31 60.64
N PRO A 17 34.72 -64.09 61.73
CA PRO A 17 33.71 -63.03 61.82
C PRO A 17 34.23 -61.62 61.49
N VAL A 18 35.50 -61.33 61.83
CA VAL A 18 36.10 -60.01 61.56
C VAL A 18 36.34 -59.82 60.05
N SER A 19 36.82 -60.87 59.38
CA SER A 19 37.05 -60.89 57.94
C SER A 19 35.74 -60.83 57.13
N ILE A 20 34.68 -61.50 57.61
CA ILE A 20 33.32 -61.40 57.05
C ILE A 20 32.79 -59.97 57.19
N SER A 21 32.86 -59.37 58.39
CA SER A 21 32.40 -57.99 58.63
C SER A 21 33.14 -56.97 57.76
N ARG A 22 34.46 -57.10 57.62
CA ARG A 22 35.27 -56.25 56.73
C ARG A 22 34.81 -56.36 55.27
N THR A 23 34.48 -57.56 54.83
CA THR A 23 33.98 -57.84 53.48
C THR A 23 32.60 -57.23 53.25
N CYS A 24 31.65 -57.43 54.17
CA CYS A 24 30.32 -56.84 54.08
C CYS A 24 30.36 -55.30 54.08
N ASN A 25 31.16 -54.69 54.95
CA ASN A 25 31.31 -53.23 55.00
C ASN A 25 31.92 -52.66 53.72
N CYS A 26 32.89 -53.36 53.12
CA CYS A 26 33.45 -52.98 51.83
C CYS A 26 32.41 -53.07 50.70
N MET A 27 31.65 -54.17 50.63
CA MET A 27 30.57 -54.33 49.65
C MET A 27 29.50 -53.25 49.82
N TYR A 28 29.08 -52.97 51.05
CA TYR A 28 28.12 -51.91 51.36
C TYR A 28 28.63 -50.53 50.90
N SER A 29 29.90 -50.23 51.16
CA SER A 29 30.52 -48.97 50.76
C SER A 29 30.63 -48.82 49.23
N LEU A 30 30.94 -49.91 48.52
CA LEU A 30 30.94 -49.96 47.05
C LEU A 30 29.53 -49.75 46.47
N LEU A 31 28.51 -50.37 47.07
CA LEU A 31 27.11 -50.19 46.65
C LEU A 31 26.64 -48.75 46.89
N GLN A 32 26.97 -48.17 48.05
CA GLN A 32 26.62 -46.80 48.37
C GLN A 32 27.34 -45.78 47.47
N GLN A 33 28.62 -46.02 47.15
CA GLN A 33 29.32 -45.21 46.15
C GLN A 33 28.65 -45.34 44.78
N ARG A 34 28.34 -46.56 44.34
CA ARG A 34 27.69 -46.79 43.05
C ARG A 34 26.34 -46.09 42.95
N GLN A 35 25.55 -46.10 44.03
CA GLN A 35 24.26 -45.41 44.08
C GLN A 35 24.44 -43.89 43.89
N ARG A 36 25.38 -43.28 44.62
CA ARG A 36 25.70 -41.85 44.47
C ARG A 36 26.22 -41.51 43.06
N ASP A 37 27.05 -42.37 42.48
CA ASP A 37 27.56 -42.19 41.12
C ASP A 37 26.45 -42.31 40.07
N ILE A 38 25.42 -43.13 40.31
CA ILE A 38 24.23 -43.21 39.45
C ILE A 38 23.44 -41.91 39.56
N GLU A 39 23.07 -41.49 40.77
CA GLU A 39 22.29 -40.26 41.02
C GLU A 39 22.98 -39.01 40.44
N PHE A 40 24.30 -38.90 40.61
CA PHE A 40 25.08 -37.80 40.04
C PHE A 40 25.04 -37.81 38.50
N ARG A 41 25.22 -38.98 37.88
CA ARG A 41 25.18 -39.10 36.41
C ARG A 41 23.78 -38.84 35.86
N GLU A 42 22.73 -39.28 36.56
CA GLU A 42 21.34 -39.00 36.18
C GLU A 42 21.06 -37.49 36.25
N SER A 43 21.40 -36.84 37.36
CA SER A 43 21.24 -35.39 37.54
C SER A 43 22.01 -34.57 36.48
N ALA A 44 23.26 -34.98 36.18
CA ALA A 44 24.06 -34.34 35.13
C ALA A 44 23.47 -34.55 33.73
N ASN A 45 22.92 -35.74 33.45
CA ASN A 45 22.25 -36.02 32.18
C ASN A 45 20.96 -35.23 32.01
N GLU A 46 20.15 -35.08 33.06
CA GLU A 46 18.96 -34.23 33.02
C GLU A 46 19.32 -32.77 32.71
N LEU A 47 20.32 -32.21 33.39
CA LEU A 47 20.77 -30.84 33.14
C LEU A 47 21.27 -30.68 31.71
N ARG A 48 22.04 -31.65 31.21
CA ARG A 48 22.53 -31.66 29.82
C ARG A 48 21.38 -31.69 28.82
N GLN A 49 20.34 -32.50 29.06
CA GLN A 49 19.16 -32.56 28.20
C GLN A 49 18.39 -31.23 28.19
N ARG A 50 18.18 -30.61 29.36
CA ARG A 50 17.53 -29.29 29.47
C ARG A 50 18.31 -28.23 28.69
N GLN A 51 19.62 -28.15 28.90
CA GLN A 51 20.50 -27.23 28.16
C GLN A 51 20.47 -27.47 26.66
N GLN A 52 20.47 -28.72 26.22
CA GLN A 52 20.40 -29.07 24.81
C GLN A 52 19.07 -28.64 24.17
N SER A 53 17.96 -28.76 24.91
CA SER A 53 16.66 -28.22 24.48
C SER A 53 16.66 -26.69 24.41
N ASP A 54 17.29 -26.01 25.37
CA ASP A 54 17.42 -24.55 25.36
C ASP A 54 18.26 -24.05 24.19
N ILE A 55 19.37 -24.73 23.89
CA ILE A 55 20.20 -24.44 22.71
C ILE A 55 19.39 -24.58 21.44
N ALA A 56 18.69 -25.71 21.22
CA ALA A 56 17.88 -25.93 20.03
C ALA A 56 16.79 -24.85 19.86
N ARG A 57 16.17 -24.43 20.96
CA ARG A 57 15.18 -23.34 20.96
C ARG A 57 15.80 -21.99 20.59
N LEU A 58 17.00 -21.69 21.09
CA LEU A 58 17.71 -20.47 20.76
C LEU A 58 18.20 -20.46 19.31
N GLU A 59 18.75 -21.57 18.82
CA GLU A 59 19.16 -21.74 17.41
C GLU A 59 17.98 -21.49 16.47
N ALA A 60 16.82 -22.11 16.73
CA ALA A 60 15.61 -21.90 15.94
C ALA A 60 15.07 -20.45 16.02
N LYS A 61 15.38 -19.71 17.09
CA LYS A 61 15.05 -18.28 17.20
C LYS A 61 16.02 -17.43 16.39
N VAL A 62 17.31 -17.74 16.43
CA VAL A 62 18.34 -17.06 15.64
C VAL A 62 18.05 -17.21 14.14
N GLU A 63 17.79 -18.43 13.67
CA GLU A 63 17.49 -18.68 12.25
C GLU A 63 16.26 -17.87 11.76
N ARG A 64 15.19 -17.80 12.58
CA ARG A 64 14.03 -16.97 12.26
C ARG A 64 14.35 -15.48 12.21
N LEU A 65 15.17 -14.98 13.15
CA LEU A 65 15.56 -13.57 13.18
C LEU A 65 16.47 -13.22 11.99
N GLU A 66 17.38 -14.12 11.59
CA GLU A 66 18.21 -13.95 10.41
C GLU A 66 17.37 -13.92 9.12
N ALA A 67 16.36 -14.78 9.00
CA ALA A 67 15.43 -14.76 7.87
C ALA A 67 14.64 -13.43 7.81
N LEU A 68 14.15 -12.94 8.95
CA LEU A 68 13.48 -11.64 9.04
C LEU A 68 14.41 -10.49 8.69
N LEU A 69 15.67 -10.52 9.13
CA LEU A 69 16.66 -9.51 8.78
C LEU A 69 16.89 -9.45 7.27
N GLN A 70 17.11 -10.61 6.63
CA GLN A 70 17.27 -10.69 5.18
C GLN A 70 16.02 -10.21 4.42
N GLN A 71 14.82 -10.49 4.95
CA GLN A 71 13.59 -9.97 4.37
C GLN A 71 13.56 -8.43 4.46
N LYS A 72 13.88 -7.86 5.62
CA LYS A 72 13.90 -6.41 5.84
C LYS A 72 14.95 -5.72 4.96
N ASP A 73 16.12 -6.31 4.77
CA ASP A 73 17.13 -5.78 3.86
C ASP A 73 16.63 -5.72 2.40
N ARG A 74 15.88 -6.73 1.95
CA ARG A 74 15.26 -6.74 0.62
C ARG A 74 14.15 -5.69 0.49
N GLU A 75 13.34 -5.51 1.54
CA GLU A 75 12.30 -4.47 1.60
C GLU A 75 12.94 -3.08 1.52
N ILE A 76 13.99 -2.82 2.30
CA ILE A 76 14.76 -1.56 2.27
C ILE A 76 15.31 -1.31 0.87
N ALA A 77 15.99 -2.29 0.28
CA ALA A 77 16.54 -2.16 -1.07
C ALA A 77 15.47 -1.83 -2.13
N THR A 78 14.25 -2.37 -1.97
CA THR A 78 13.12 -2.08 -2.85
C THR A 78 12.64 -0.65 -2.66
N ILE A 79 12.43 -0.22 -1.41
CA ILE A 79 12.00 1.13 -1.06
C ILE A 79 13.01 2.16 -1.59
N THR A 80 14.30 1.97 -1.35
CA THR A 80 15.36 2.88 -1.83
C THR A 80 15.36 3.02 -3.35
N ARG A 81 15.15 1.92 -4.10
CA ARG A 81 15.04 2.00 -5.58
C ARG A 81 13.81 2.77 -6.02
N THR A 82 12.67 2.54 -5.38
CA THR A 82 11.44 3.29 -5.71
C THR A 82 11.56 4.77 -5.37
N GLU A 83 12.18 5.10 -4.24
CA GLU A 83 12.44 6.49 -3.83
C GLU A 83 13.38 7.20 -4.82
N ALA A 84 14.46 6.53 -5.25
CA ALA A 84 15.39 7.07 -6.25
C ALA A 84 14.69 7.35 -7.59
N LYS A 85 13.84 6.41 -8.04
CA LYS A 85 13.03 6.59 -9.27
C LYS A 85 12.07 7.77 -9.14
N ASN A 86 11.35 7.87 -8.01
CA ASN A 86 10.41 8.95 -7.77
C ASN A 86 11.12 10.31 -7.69
N THR A 87 12.29 10.36 -7.04
CA THR A 87 13.13 11.56 -6.97
C THR A 87 13.57 12.01 -8.36
N ALA A 88 13.98 11.09 -9.23
CA ALA A 88 14.34 11.42 -10.61
C ALA A 88 13.15 11.94 -11.42
N ALA A 89 11.97 11.34 -11.26
CA ALA A 89 10.74 11.79 -11.91
C ALA A 89 10.34 13.21 -11.46
N LEU A 90 10.41 13.48 -10.15
CA LEU A 90 10.14 14.82 -9.61
C LEU A 90 11.12 15.87 -10.13
N LYS A 91 12.42 15.54 -10.21
CA LYS A 91 13.42 16.43 -10.80
C LYS A 91 13.10 16.77 -12.26
N SER A 92 12.75 15.77 -13.07
CA SER A 92 12.34 16.00 -14.47
C SER A 92 11.09 16.88 -14.56
N GLN A 93 10.12 16.71 -13.66
CA GLN A 93 8.92 17.54 -13.65
C GLN A 93 9.23 18.99 -13.25
N ILE A 94 10.14 19.20 -12.29
CA ILE A 94 10.60 20.54 -11.90
C ILE A 94 11.29 21.24 -13.09
N GLU A 95 12.15 20.54 -13.81
CA GLU A 95 12.83 21.08 -14.99
C GLU A 95 11.83 21.48 -16.09
N LYS A 96 10.81 20.68 -16.36
CA LYS A 96 9.74 21.02 -17.30
C LYS A 96 8.99 22.28 -16.89
N LEU A 97 8.58 22.37 -15.63
CA LEU A 97 7.88 23.56 -15.11
C LEU A 97 8.76 24.81 -15.19
N GLN A 98 10.07 24.68 -14.94
CA GLN A 98 11.02 25.78 -15.09
C GLN A 98 11.12 26.26 -16.54
N GLN A 99 11.15 25.34 -17.51
CA GLN A 99 11.16 25.63 -18.94
C GLN A 99 9.86 26.32 -19.40
N GLU A 100 8.70 25.79 -19.00
CA GLU A 100 7.40 26.39 -19.30
C GLU A 100 7.28 27.80 -18.73
N ARG A 101 7.75 28.01 -17.50
CA ARG A 101 7.81 29.34 -16.88
C ARG A 101 8.72 30.29 -17.66
N ASP A 102 9.90 29.85 -18.10
CA ASP A 102 10.82 30.69 -18.90
C ASP A 102 10.22 31.04 -20.28
N GLU A 103 9.54 30.10 -20.91
CA GLU A 103 8.83 30.32 -22.17
C GLU A 103 7.68 31.31 -22.02
N PHE A 104 6.86 31.15 -20.98
CA PHE A 104 5.80 32.08 -20.65
C PHE A 104 6.35 33.49 -20.39
N GLN A 105 7.44 33.61 -19.65
CA GLN A 105 8.09 34.89 -19.38
C GLN A 105 8.60 35.56 -20.67
N ARG A 106 9.22 34.79 -21.59
CA ARG A 106 9.63 35.29 -22.92
C ARG A 106 8.42 35.78 -23.72
N MET A 107 7.32 35.03 -23.72
CA MET A 107 6.10 35.39 -24.43
C MET A 107 5.48 36.69 -23.88
N VAL A 108 5.44 36.85 -22.56
CA VAL A 108 4.96 38.08 -21.90
C VAL A 108 5.79 39.29 -22.31
N ILE A 109 7.12 39.18 -22.29
CA ILE A 109 8.01 40.26 -22.73
C ILE A 109 7.77 40.59 -24.21
N GLY A 110 7.70 39.58 -25.07
CA GLY A 110 7.40 39.76 -26.50
C GLY A 110 6.06 40.44 -26.75
N ASN A 111 5.02 40.04 -26.01
CA ASN A 111 3.69 40.66 -26.10
C ASN A 111 3.71 42.13 -25.67
N GLN A 112 4.42 42.45 -24.58
CA GLN A 112 4.60 43.84 -24.13
C GLN A 112 5.30 44.70 -25.19
N GLN A 113 6.32 44.16 -25.87
CA GLN A 113 7.01 44.85 -26.95
C GLN A 113 6.09 45.11 -28.15
N VAL A 114 5.32 44.11 -28.59
CA VAL A 114 4.35 44.25 -29.68
C VAL A 114 3.29 45.30 -29.33
N LYS A 115 2.77 45.27 -28.09
CA LYS A 115 1.79 46.26 -27.62
C LYS A 115 2.38 47.68 -27.66
N ALA A 116 3.62 47.87 -27.22
CA ALA A 116 4.30 49.15 -27.29
C ALA A 116 4.45 49.65 -28.74
N GLN A 117 4.80 48.76 -29.67
CA GLN A 117 4.92 49.07 -31.08
C GLN A 117 3.57 49.43 -31.72
N GLN A 118 2.50 48.69 -31.42
CA GLN A 118 1.15 49.00 -31.88
C GLN A 118 0.67 50.37 -31.38
N ILE A 119 0.94 50.72 -30.12
CA ILE A 119 0.62 52.04 -29.56
C ILE A 119 1.34 53.14 -30.34
N HIS A 120 2.63 52.95 -30.67
CA HIS A 120 3.39 53.91 -31.46
C HIS A 120 2.83 54.08 -32.87
N GLU A 121 2.49 52.99 -33.56
CA GLU A 121 1.88 53.04 -34.89
C GLU A 121 0.50 53.70 -34.88
N MET A 122 -0.33 53.41 -33.88
CA MET A 122 -1.64 54.06 -33.70
C MET A 122 -1.49 55.57 -33.54
N LYS A 123 -0.57 56.02 -32.67
CA LYS A 123 -0.27 57.45 -32.49
C LYS A 123 0.23 58.12 -33.76
N LYS A 124 1.00 57.41 -34.59
CA LYS A 124 1.46 57.92 -35.90
C LYS A 124 0.27 58.11 -36.85
N LYS A 125 -0.58 57.09 -36.99
CA LYS A 125 -1.78 57.15 -37.84
C LYS A 125 -2.76 58.23 -37.38
N GLU A 126 -2.92 58.41 -36.08
CA GLU A 126 -3.76 59.46 -35.50
C GLU A 126 -3.25 60.86 -35.86
N LYS A 127 -1.93 61.08 -35.78
CA LYS A 127 -1.31 62.33 -36.26
C LYS A 127 -1.54 62.57 -37.75
N ASP A 128 -1.42 61.53 -38.58
CA ASP A 128 -1.64 61.66 -40.03
C ASP A 128 -3.12 61.88 -40.36
N TYR A 129 -4.04 61.28 -39.60
CA TYR A 129 -5.48 61.53 -39.69
C TYR A 129 -5.82 62.98 -39.36
N ILE A 130 -5.28 63.53 -38.28
CA ILE A 130 -5.47 64.95 -37.90
C ILE A 130 -5.01 65.87 -39.04
N LYS A 131 -3.82 65.65 -39.62
CA LYS A 131 -3.33 66.42 -40.76
C LYS A 131 -4.23 66.32 -41.99
N LEU A 132 -4.77 65.13 -42.27
CA LEU A 132 -5.67 64.93 -43.40
C LEU A 132 -7.01 65.64 -43.18
N GLN A 133 -7.53 65.60 -41.94
CA GLN A 133 -8.73 66.31 -41.53
C GLN A 133 -8.54 67.83 -41.66
N GLU A 134 -7.39 68.37 -41.26
CA GLU A 134 -7.03 69.79 -41.45
C GLU A 134 -7.02 70.18 -42.93
N ARG A 135 -6.37 69.38 -43.79
CA ARG A 135 -6.35 69.62 -45.25
C ARG A 135 -7.73 69.59 -45.88
N LEU A 136 -8.58 68.63 -45.49
CA LEU A 136 -9.95 68.55 -45.98
C LEU A 136 -10.75 69.79 -45.60
N ASN A 137 -10.63 70.23 -44.34
CA ASN A 137 -11.28 71.46 -43.88
C ASN A 137 -10.78 72.68 -44.66
N GLN A 138 -9.49 72.75 -44.97
CA GLN A 138 -8.91 73.83 -45.78
C GLN A 138 -9.51 73.86 -47.19
N VAL A 139 -9.56 72.72 -47.87
CA VAL A 139 -10.20 72.58 -49.20
C VAL A 139 -11.69 72.94 -49.15
N LEU A 140 -12.41 72.54 -48.11
CA LEU A 140 -13.83 72.90 -47.94
C LEU A 140 -14.02 74.40 -47.74
N MET A 141 -13.11 75.06 -47.02
CA MET A 141 -13.14 76.52 -46.82
C MET A 141 -12.77 77.27 -48.10
N GLU A 142 -11.78 76.80 -48.85
CA GLU A 142 -11.42 77.33 -50.18
C GLU A 142 -12.60 77.20 -51.15
N LYS A 143 -13.24 76.04 -51.22
CA LYS A 143 -14.44 75.81 -52.05
C LYS A 143 -15.61 76.73 -51.66
N LYS A 144 -15.81 76.99 -50.36
CA LYS A 144 -16.81 77.97 -49.89
C LYS A 144 -16.46 79.40 -50.28
N LYS A 145 -15.17 79.73 -50.39
CA LYS A 145 -14.67 81.07 -50.78
C LYS A 145 -14.76 81.26 -52.29
N GLU A 146 -14.43 80.26 -53.09
CA GLU A 146 -14.63 80.23 -54.55
C GLU A 146 -16.12 80.22 -54.93
N SER A 147 -16.98 79.58 -54.13
CA SER A 147 -18.43 79.66 -54.32
C SER A 147 -19.01 81.07 -54.12
N ARG A 148 -18.26 82.02 -53.54
CA ARG A 148 -18.64 83.44 -53.46
C ARG A 148 -17.98 84.32 -54.53
N SER A 149 -17.03 83.78 -55.30
CA SER A 149 -16.29 84.49 -56.34
C SER A 149 -15.98 83.52 -57.49
N GLY A 150 -16.99 83.25 -58.32
CA GLY A 150 -16.80 82.41 -59.50
C GLY A 150 -18.01 82.44 -60.41
N MET A 151 -17.83 83.06 -61.58
CA MET A 151 -18.74 83.00 -62.72
C MET A 151 -19.00 81.54 -63.09
N GLU A 152 -20.28 81.14 -63.09
CA GLU A 152 -20.74 79.79 -63.39
C GLU A 152 -20.44 79.45 -64.86
N ILE A 153 -19.40 78.65 -65.10
CA ILE A 153 -19.22 77.97 -66.39
C ILE A 153 -20.04 76.69 -66.33
N MET A 154 -21.27 76.76 -66.83
CA MET A 154 -22.04 75.59 -67.25
C MET A 154 -21.31 74.92 -68.41
N ASN A 155 -20.46 73.94 -68.10
CA ASN A 155 -20.11 72.90 -69.05
C ASN A 155 -20.41 71.54 -68.43
N LEU A 156 -21.43 70.91 -69.01
CA LEU A 156 -21.73 69.49 -68.94
C LEU A 156 -20.53 68.70 -69.50
N LEU A 157 -19.44 68.61 -68.74
CA LEU A 157 -18.41 67.61 -69.00
C LEU A 157 -18.91 66.27 -68.48
N GLN A 158 -19.44 65.53 -69.44
CA GLN A 158 -19.51 64.08 -69.53
C GLN A 158 -18.83 63.37 -68.35
N LYS A 159 -19.65 62.71 -67.54
CA LYS A 159 -19.18 61.65 -66.65
C LYS A 159 -18.59 60.52 -67.50
N GLU A 160 -17.30 60.58 -67.79
CA GLU A 160 -16.52 59.35 -67.89
C GLU A 160 -16.28 58.86 -66.46
N GLY A 161 -17.29 58.15 -65.97
CA GLY A 161 -17.19 57.36 -64.77
C GLY A 161 -16.17 56.25 -64.98
N ARG A 162 -14.95 56.51 -64.51
CA ARG A 162 -14.06 55.46 -64.00
C ARG A 162 -14.89 54.44 -63.23
N GLN A 163 -14.59 53.18 -63.49
CA GLN A 163 -15.23 52.00 -62.91
C GLN A 163 -15.67 52.24 -61.46
N ARG A 164 -16.99 52.19 -61.23
CA ARG A 164 -17.54 51.88 -59.92
C ARG A 164 -16.94 50.55 -59.48
N GLY A 165 -16.26 50.54 -58.34
CA GLY A 165 -15.89 49.31 -57.67
C GLY A 165 -17.13 48.44 -57.50
N THR A 166 -17.09 47.26 -58.09
CA THR A 166 -18.11 46.22 -57.95
C THR A 166 -18.16 45.85 -56.47
N TRP A 167 -19.23 46.25 -55.78
CA TRP A 167 -19.51 45.78 -54.43
C TRP A 167 -19.90 44.30 -54.52
N ASN A 168 -18.91 43.42 -54.54
CA ASN A 168 -19.11 41.97 -54.56
C ASN A 168 -19.48 41.47 -53.15
N GLY A 169 -20.75 41.62 -52.77
CA GLY A 169 -21.32 40.99 -51.56
C GLY A 169 -21.22 39.46 -51.56
N LYS A 170 -21.01 38.84 -52.73
CA LYS A 170 -20.74 37.39 -52.85
C LYS A 170 -19.49 36.94 -52.10
N LYS A 171 -18.43 37.76 -52.03
CA LYS A 171 -17.20 37.39 -51.29
C LYS A 171 -17.40 37.45 -49.79
N THR A 172 -18.12 38.47 -49.30
CA THR A 172 -18.38 38.63 -47.87
C THR A 172 -19.31 37.54 -47.32
N ASP A 173 -20.32 37.11 -48.07
CA ASP A 173 -21.17 35.99 -47.67
C ASP A 173 -20.40 34.66 -47.68
N THR A 174 -19.59 34.43 -48.72
CA THR A 174 -18.74 33.23 -48.81
C THR A 174 -17.75 33.16 -47.64
N ASP A 175 -17.13 34.28 -47.27
CA ASP A 175 -16.23 34.37 -46.12
C ASP A 175 -16.98 34.18 -44.79
N PHE A 176 -18.26 34.58 -44.71
CA PHE A 176 -19.09 34.39 -43.52
C PHE A 176 -19.48 32.92 -43.34
N TYR A 177 -19.95 32.25 -44.40
CA TYR A 177 -20.21 30.81 -44.38
C TYR A 177 -18.94 30.03 -44.05
N LYS A 178 -17.80 30.42 -44.62
CA LYS A 178 -16.51 29.80 -44.32
C LYS A 178 -16.14 29.95 -42.83
N LYS A 179 -16.27 31.13 -42.23
CA LYS A 179 -16.01 31.33 -40.79
C LYS A 179 -16.92 30.48 -39.90
N ILE A 180 -18.19 30.31 -40.28
CA ILE A 180 -19.12 29.45 -39.53
C ILE A 180 -18.68 27.99 -39.61
N VAL A 181 -18.30 27.52 -40.80
CA VAL A 181 -17.78 26.15 -41.01
C VAL A 181 -16.48 25.95 -40.24
N ASP A 182 -15.51 26.86 -40.37
CA ASP A 182 -14.22 26.80 -39.68
C ASP A 182 -14.42 26.78 -38.15
N ALA A 183 -15.34 27.59 -37.62
CA ALA A 183 -15.65 27.59 -36.18
C ALA A 183 -16.32 26.28 -35.73
N TYR A 184 -17.19 25.70 -36.56
CA TYR A 184 -17.83 24.42 -36.27
C TYR A 184 -16.82 23.26 -36.33
N GLU A 185 -15.92 23.27 -37.32
CA GLU A 185 -14.83 22.31 -37.46
C GLU A 185 -13.86 22.40 -36.28
N ALA A 186 -13.47 23.61 -35.88
CA ALA A 186 -12.62 23.82 -34.71
C ALA A 186 -13.27 23.26 -33.44
N LYS A 187 -14.56 23.53 -33.23
CA LYS A 187 -15.32 22.99 -32.09
C LYS A 187 -15.45 21.46 -32.15
N ASN A 188 -15.61 20.89 -33.34
CA ASN A 188 -15.68 19.45 -33.53
C ASN A 188 -14.32 18.79 -33.25
N GLN A 189 -13.21 19.41 -33.66
CA GLN A 189 -11.86 18.95 -33.32
C GLN A 189 -11.60 18.99 -31.81
N GLU A 190 -12.03 20.06 -31.14
CA GLU A 190 -11.93 20.19 -29.68
C GLU A 190 -12.73 19.09 -28.96
N LEU A 191 -13.98 18.85 -29.38
CA LEU A 191 -14.81 17.76 -28.86
C LEU A 191 -14.16 16.37 -29.06
N MET A 192 -13.56 16.13 -30.22
CA MET A 192 -12.85 14.88 -30.50
C MET A 192 -11.59 14.71 -29.65
N ALA A 193 -10.86 15.80 -29.41
CA ALA A 193 -9.68 15.81 -28.54
C ALA A 193 -10.05 15.56 -27.08
N GLU A 194 -11.13 16.19 -26.59
CA GLU A 194 -11.65 15.98 -25.24
C GLU A 194 -12.16 14.53 -25.09
N ASN A 195 -12.90 14.01 -26.07
CA ASN A 195 -13.38 12.63 -26.06
C ASN A 195 -12.21 11.62 -25.99
N THR A 196 -11.14 11.89 -26.75
CA THR A 196 -9.92 11.06 -26.74
C THR A 196 -9.24 11.10 -25.37
N SER A 197 -9.14 12.29 -24.77
CA SER A 197 -8.60 12.47 -23.42
C SER A 197 -9.43 11.75 -22.36
N LEU A 198 -10.77 11.83 -22.44
CA LEU A 198 -11.68 11.12 -21.54
C LEU A 198 -11.55 9.60 -21.66
N ARG A 199 -11.43 9.06 -22.87
CA ARG A 199 -11.17 7.63 -23.10
C ARG A 199 -9.81 7.19 -22.53
N ALA A 200 -8.79 8.04 -22.62
CA ALA A 200 -7.48 7.77 -22.02
C ALA A 200 -7.56 7.77 -20.48
N LEU A 201 -8.25 8.76 -19.90
CA LEU A 201 -8.46 8.87 -18.45
C LEU A 201 -9.21 7.65 -17.89
N LEU A 202 -10.30 7.23 -18.54
CA LEU A 202 -11.05 6.03 -18.13
C LEU A 202 -10.19 4.76 -18.17
N ARG A 203 -9.30 4.62 -19.17
CA ARG A 203 -8.34 3.50 -19.23
C ARG A 203 -7.31 3.55 -18.11
N SER A 204 -6.79 4.74 -17.79
CA SER A 204 -5.88 4.93 -16.67
C SER A 204 -6.55 4.52 -15.37
N MET A 205 -7.74 5.07 -15.09
CA MET A 205 -8.49 4.73 -13.87
C MET A 205 -8.81 3.23 -13.78
N GLN A 206 -9.18 2.58 -14.89
CA GLN A 206 -9.40 1.14 -14.88
C GLN A 206 -8.12 0.35 -14.55
N THR A 207 -6.96 0.83 -14.99
CA THR A 207 -5.66 0.21 -14.68
C THR A 207 -5.31 0.42 -13.21
N ASP A 208 -5.42 1.66 -12.71
CA ASP A 208 -5.18 2.00 -11.31
C ASP A 208 -6.07 1.19 -10.36
N MET A 209 -7.35 1.02 -10.70
CA MET A 209 -8.29 0.21 -9.92
C MET A 209 -7.93 -1.28 -9.94
N ARG A 210 -7.46 -1.80 -11.08
CA ARG A 210 -7.01 -3.18 -11.19
C ARG A 210 -5.75 -3.41 -10.35
N ASP A 211 -4.80 -2.50 -10.40
CA ASP A 211 -3.56 -2.58 -9.63
C ASP A 211 -3.83 -2.46 -8.13
N PHE A 212 -4.75 -1.58 -7.73
CA PHE A 212 -5.20 -1.45 -6.34
C PHE A 212 -5.83 -2.74 -5.79
N LEU A 213 -6.70 -3.39 -6.59
CA LEU A 213 -7.38 -4.62 -6.19
C LEU A 213 -6.48 -5.86 -6.26
N ASN A 214 -5.44 -5.84 -7.10
CA ASN A 214 -4.49 -6.95 -7.27
C ASN A 214 -3.19 -6.78 -6.45
N ALA A 215 -3.02 -5.69 -5.71
CA ALA A 215 -1.83 -5.46 -4.90
C ALA A 215 -1.74 -6.52 -3.77
N PRO A 216 -0.56 -7.10 -3.46
CA PRO A 216 -0.45 -8.26 -2.56
C PRO A 216 -0.70 -7.97 -1.06
N ASN A 217 -1.18 -6.79 -0.67
CA ASN A 217 -1.34 -6.44 0.73
C ASN A 217 -2.79 -6.62 1.20
N GLY A 218 -3.07 -7.84 1.64
CA GLY A 218 -3.63 -8.07 2.97
C GLY A 218 -5.14 -7.94 3.14
N SER A 219 -5.94 -8.80 2.48
CA SER A 219 -7.05 -9.55 3.09
C SER A 219 -7.88 -10.24 1.98
N ALA A 220 -7.37 -11.37 1.51
CA ALA A 220 -8.16 -12.36 0.77
C ALA A 220 -8.01 -13.71 1.47
N THR A 221 -8.14 -13.71 2.79
CA THR A 221 -8.33 -14.91 3.59
C THR A 221 -9.29 -14.51 4.69
N LEU A 222 -10.59 -14.73 4.47
CA LEU A 222 -11.57 -15.13 5.49
C LEU A 222 -12.94 -15.27 4.81
N ALA A 223 -13.09 -16.31 3.99
CA ALA A 223 -14.37 -17.01 3.83
C ALA A 223 -14.07 -18.36 3.19
N GLY A 224 -14.25 -19.44 3.97
CA GLY A 224 -14.28 -20.78 3.42
C GLY A 224 -15.41 -20.87 2.39
N SER A 225 -15.05 -21.05 1.13
CA SER A 225 -15.91 -21.69 0.14
C SER A 225 -15.04 -22.20 -1.00
N GLU A 226 -15.12 -23.52 -1.17
CA GLU A 226 -14.77 -24.36 -2.30
C GLU A 226 -13.94 -23.76 -3.43
N LYS A 227 -12.77 -24.37 -3.60
CA LYS A 227 -11.97 -24.46 -4.81
C LYS A 227 -12.83 -24.61 -6.07
N ARG A 228 -13.21 -23.51 -6.71
CA ARG A 228 -13.52 -23.47 -8.14
C ARG A 228 -12.30 -22.93 -8.86
N GLU A 229 -11.79 -23.71 -9.80
CA GLU A 229 -10.86 -23.23 -10.82
C GLU A 229 -11.51 -22.04 -11.53
N ALA A 230 -11.17 -20.83 -11.10
CA ALA A 230 -11.45 -19.63 -11.85
C ALA A 230 -10.41 -19.56 -12.97
N ASP A 231 -10.85 -19.97 -14.16
CA ASP A 231 -10.26 -19.58 -15.44
C ASP A 231 -9.75 -18.12 -15.34
N PRO A 232 -8.50 -17.79 -15.68
CA PRO A 232 -7.96 -16.44 -15.57
C PRO A 232 -8.71 -15.38 -16.40
N SER A 233 -9.69 -15.79 -17.23
CA SER A 233 -10.68 -14.90 -17.86
C SER A 233 -11.80 -14.41 -16.93
N GLN A 234 -12.01 -15.03 -15.77
CA GLN A 234 -13.17 -14.80 -14.89
C GLN A 234 -12.77 -14.11 -13.57
N SER A 235 -11.85 -13.15 -13.63
CA SER A 235 -11.79 -12.12 -12.58
C SER A 235 -13.04 -11.23 -12.71
N PRO A 236 -13.73 -10.85 -11.62
CA PRO A 236 -14.84 -9.89 -11.65
C PRO A 236 -14.46 -8.51 -12.26
N LEU A 237 -13.17 -8.31 -12.53
CA LEU A 237 -12.54 -7.07 -12.94
C LEU A 237 -11.86 -7.16 -14.32
N GLY A 238 -11.99 -8.31 -15.01
CA GLY A 238 -11.41 -8.58 -16.33
C GLY A 238 -12.16 -7.92 -17.49
N GLY A 239 -12.26 -6.59 -17.51
CA GLY A 239 -12.78 -5.85 -18.65
C GLY A 239 -11.71 -5.71 -19.73
N LYS A 240 -12.00 -6.18 -20.96
CA LYS A 240 -11.20 -5.89 -22.15
C LYS A 240 -11.13 -4.37 -22.32
N THR A 241 -9.92 -3.84 -22.37
CA THR A 241 -9.65 -2.38 -22.50
C THR A 241 -10.21 -1.80 -23.82
N ASP A 242 -10.60 -2.67 -24.76
CA ASP A 242 -11.18 -2.33 -26.06
C ASP A 242 -12.59 -1.72 -26.00
N VAL A 243 -13.34 -1.91 -24.90
CA VAL A 243 -14.70 -1.36 -24.72
C VAL A 243 -14.73 0.17 -24.81
N PHE A 244 -13.65 0.85 -24.41
CA PHE A 244 -13.55 2.31 -24.50
C PHE A 244 -13.30 2.83 -25.92
N ASP A 245 -12.87 1.96 -26.84
CA ASP A 245 -12.57 2.33 -28.22
C ASP A 245 -13.80 2.22 -29.13
N LEU A 246 -14.85 1.50 -28.70
CA LEU A 246 -16.10 1.38 -29.44
C LEU A 246 -16.86 2.73 -29.58
N PRO A 247 -17.73 2.88 -30.59
CA PRO A 247 -18.63 4.03 -30.69
C PRO A 247 -19.46 4.18 -29.40
N TYR A 248 -19.55 5.40 -28.87
CA TYR A 248 -20.16 5.65 -27.56
C TYR A 248 -21.56 5.04 -27.42
N ARG A 249 -22.38 5.11 -28.47
CA ARG A 249 -23.73 4.53 -28.48
C ARG A 249 -23.76 3.01 -28.23
N MET A 250 -22.71 2.30 -28.59
CA MET A 250 -22.60 0.85 -28.47
C MET A 250 -21.96 0.44 -27.14
N ALA A 251 -21.07 1.27 -26.60
CA ALA A 251 -20.32 0.98 -25.37
C ALA A 251 -20.97 1.55 -24.10
N ARG A 252 -21.85 2.56 -24.21
CA ARG A 252 -22.39 3.32 -23.07
C ARG A 252 -22.96 2.43 -21.97
N GLY A 253 -23.81 1.45 -22.32
CA GLY A 253 -24.43 0.56 -21.34
C GLY A 253 -23.41 -0.29 -20.59
N GLN A 254 -22.44 -0.86 -21.32
CA GLN A 254 -21.39 -1.70 -20.73
C GLN A 254 -20.45 -0.91 -19.83
N ILE A 255 -20.08 0.31 -20.23
CA ILE A 255 -19.26 1.21 -19.41
C ILE A 255 -20.01 1.59 -18.13
N GLU A 256 -21.28 1.94 -18.25
CA GLU A 256 -22.11 2.34 -17.10
C GLU A 256 -22.31 1.19 -16.11
N GLU A 257 -22.64 -0.01 -16.60
CA GLU A 257 -22.81 -1.21 -15.79
C GLU A 257 -21.49 -1.62 -15.11
N SER A 258 -20.38 -1.63 -15.85
CA SER A 258 -19.05 -1.90 -15.31
C SER A 258 -18.68 -0.95 -14.18
N LEU A 259 -18.93 0.35 -14.35
CA LEU A 259 -18.66 1.36 -13.31
C LEU A 259 -19.57 1.17 -12.09
N ARG A 260 -20.87 0.91 -12.27
CA ARG A 260 -21.80 0.65 -11.16
C ARG A 260 -21.38 -0.57 -10.36
N THR A 261 -21.04 -1.67 -11.04
CA THR A 261 -20.59 -2.92 -10.41
C THR A 261 -19.29 -2.72 -9.64
N LYS A 262 -18.31 -2.02 -10.23
CA LYS A 262 -17.05 -1.67 -9.56
C LYS A 262 -17.27 -0.79 -8.32
N MET A 263 -18.15 0.20 -8.41
CA MET A 263 -18.49 1.06 -7.27
C MET A 263 -19.18 0.28 -6.14
N ALA A 264 -20.07 -0.65 -6.48
CA ALA A 264 -20.71 -1.52 -5.49
C ALA A 264 -19.70 -2.41 -4.76
N SER A 265 -18.75 -3.00 -5.48
CA SER A 265 -17.69 -3.83 -4.89
C SER A 265 -16.77 -3.01 -3.97
N ILE A 266 -16.38 -1.79 -4.36
CA ILE A 266 -15.59 -0.90 -3.49
C ILE A 266 -16.35 -0.56 -2.22
N LYS A 267 -17.64 -0.22 -2.33
CA LYS A 267 -18.48 0.10 -1.18
C LYS A 267 -18.55 -1.08 -0.19
N GLU A 268 -18.66 -2.31 -0.70
CA GLU A 268 -18.66 -3.51 0.12
C GLU A 268 -17.30 -3.72 0.82
N SER A 269 -16.19 -3.62 0.10
CA SER A 269 -14.85 -3.72 0.70
C SER A 269 -14.57 -2.64 1.75
N MET A 270 -15.05 -1.41 1.52
CA MET A 270 -14.94 -0.32 2.50
C MET A 270 -15.73 -0.61 3.78
N VAL A 271 -16.95 -1.15 3.66
CA VAL A 271 -17.75 -1.56 4.82
C VAL A 271 -17.04 -2.67 5.60
N GLN A 272 -16.48 -3.66 4.91
CA GLN A 272 -15.70 -4.74 5.54
C GLN A 272 -14.45 -4.21 6.29
N LEU A 273 -13.73 -3.24 5.71
CA LEU A 273 -12.59 -2.58 6.37
C LEU A 273 -13.02 -1.74 7.59
N GLN A 274 -14.21 -1.16 7.57
CA GLN A 274 -14.75 -0.40 8.70
C GLN A 274 -15.21 -1.30 9.86
N ASP A 275 -15.66 -2.51 9.57
CA ASP A 275 -16.07 -3.50 10.57
C ASP A 275 -14.91 -4.39 11.07
N ALA A 276 -13.79 -4.45 10.34
CA ALA A 276 -12.56 -5.13 10.76
C ALA A 276 -12.03 -4.72 12.16
N PRO A 277 -11.93 -3.43 12.54
CA PRO A 277 -11.49 -3.04 13.88
C PRO A 277 -12.47 -3.46 14.99
N LYS A 278 -13.79 -3.46 14.72
CA LYS A 278 -14.79 -3.95 15.67
C LYS A 278 -14.68 -5.46 15.86
N ARG A 279 -14.46 -6.20 14.76
CA ARG A 279 -14.25 -7.65 14.81
C ARG A 279 -12.97 -8.02 15.54
N ALA A 280 -11.89 -7.25 15.34
CA ALA A 280 -10.62 -7.42 16.02
C ALA A 280 -10.71 -7.12 17.53
N SER A 281 -11.47 -6.09 17.94
CA SER A 281 -11.74 -5.78 19.36
C SER A 281 -12.49 -6.92 20.05
N VAL A 282 -13.55 -7.45 19.43
CA VAL A 282 -14.31 -8.59 19.99
C VAL A 282 -13.46 -9.85 20.12
N THR A 283 -12.56 -10.11 19.16
CA THR A 283 -11.62 -11.24 19.28
C THR A 283 -10.55 -11.03 20.35
N SER A 284 -10.09 -9.79 20.57
CA SER A 284 -9.11 -9.46 21.61
C SER A 284 -9.71 -9.65 23.01
N GLU A 285 -10.93 -9.18 23.23
CA GLU A 285 -11.67 -9.36 24.48
C GLU A 285 -11.91 -10.86 24.78
N ALA A 286 -12.22 -11.64 23.75
CA ALA A 286 -12.37 -13.10 23.89
C ALA A 286 -11.06 -13.79 24.29
N THR A 287 -9.92 -13.40 23.71
CA THR A 287 -8.61 -13.97 24.07
C THR A 287 -8.14 -13.55 25.46
N GLU A 288 -8.44 -12.33 25.89
CA GLU A 288 -8.10 -11.86 27.24
C GLU A 288 -8.89 -12.63 28.31
N ARG A 289 -10.18 -12.88 28.04
CA ARG A 289 -11.03 -13.69 28.91
C ARG A 289 -10.58 -15.15 29.01
N GLU A 290 -10.02 -15.70 27.94
CA GLU A 290 -9.46 -17.05 27.91
C GLU A 290 -8.22 -17.16 28.82
N LEU A 291 -7.30 -16.18 28.73
CA LEU A 291 -6.11 -16.12 29.60
C LEU A 291 -6.47 -15.97 31.09
N GLU A 292 -7.49 -15.18 31.42
CA GLU A 292 -7.99 -15.07 32.80
C GLU A 292 -8.51 -16.41 33.34
N LEU A 293 -9.24 -17.16 32.51
CA LEU A 293 -9.77 -18.47 32.90
C LEU A 293 -8.65 -19.51 33.08
N GLU A 294 -7.60 -19.46 32.25
CA GLU A 294 -6.41 -20.29 32.45
C GLU A 294 -5.69 -19.97 33.76
N ALA A 295 -5.54 -18.69 34.11
CA ALA A 295 -4.95 -18.29 35.38
C ALA A 295 -5.76 -18.79 36.59
N GLN A 296 -7.09 -18.67 36.54
CA GLN A 296 -7.99 -19.21 37.57
C GLN A 296 -7.89 -20.73 37.71
N LEU A 297 -7.74 -21.46 36.60
CA LEU A 297 -7.53 -22.91 36.62
C LEU A 297 -6.19 -23.29 37.27
N VAL A 298 -5.13 -22.53 37.02
CA VAL A 298 -3.82 -22.74 37.67
C VAL A 298 -3.93 -22.51 39.18
N GLU A 299 -4.58 -21.44 39.61
CA GLU A 299 -4.82 -21.15 41.02
C GLU A 299 -5.64 -22.25 41.70
N ALA A 300 -6.75 -22.68 41.07
CA ALA A 300 -7.57 -23.78 41.56
C ALA A 300 -6.78 -25.09 41.71
N ARG A 301 -5.89 -25.40 40.75
CA ARG A 301 -5.01 -26.57 40.83
C ARG A 301 -4.02 -26.46 41.99
N SER A 302 -3.46 -25.28 42.24
CA SER A 302 -2.56 -25.05 43.37
C SER A 302 -3.28 -25.26 44.71
N ILE A 303 -4.51 -24.76 44.83
CA ILE A 303 -5.34 -24.94 46.03
C ILE A 303 -5.64 -26.43 46.25
N ILE A 304 -6.01 -27.17 45.20
CA ILE A 304 -6.25 -28.61 45.29
C ILE A 304 -4.98 -29.34 45.73
N GLN A 305 -3.82 -29.02 45.14
CA GLN A 305 -2.55 -29.65 45.52
C GLN A 305 -2.16 -29.37 46.97
N GLU A 306 -2.43 -28.16 47.47
CA GLU A 306 -2.23 -27.81 48.87
C GLU A 306 -3.19 -28.59 49.79
N GLN A 307 -4.47 -28.69 49.41
CA GLN A 307 -5.46 -29.49 50.13
C GLN A 307 -5.07 -30.98 50.16
N GLU A 308 -4.59 -31.55 49.06
CA GLU A 308 -4.07 -32.93 49.00
C GLU A 308 -2.86 -33.12 49.90
N SER A 309 -1.93 -32.15 49.94
CA SER A 309 -0.76 -32.16 50.83
C SER A 309 -1.16 -32.13 52.31
N ILE A 310 -2.13 -31.29 52.67
CA ILE A 310 -2.69 -31.22 54.03
C ILE A 310 -3.41 -32.52 54.38
N MET A 311 -4.25 -33.06 53.49
CA MET A 311 -4.93 -34.33 53.68
C MET A 311 -3.94 -35.49 53.85
N SER A 312 -2.86 -35.52 53.07
CA SER A 312 -1.80 -36.53 53.19
C SER A 312 -1.04 -36.43 54.53
N LYS A 313 -0.93 -35.22 55.11
CA LYS A 313 -0.31 -35.00 56.43
C LYS A 313 -1.25 -35.33 57.59
N HIS A 314 -2.56 -35.20 57.38
CA HIS A 314 -3.59 -35.46 58.39
C HIS A 314 -4.28 -36.83 58.25
N LEU A 315 -3.88 -37.65 57.27
CA LEU A 315 -4.27 -39.05 57.23
C LEU A 315 -3.76 -39.71 58.52
N PRO A 316 -4.66 -40.20 59.40
CA PRO A 316 -4.23 -40.86 60.61
C PRO A 316 -3.40 -42.10 60.23
N LYS A 317 -2.33 -42.37 60.98
CA LYS A 317 -1.54 -43.62 61.00
C LYS A 317 -2.38 -44.90 61.24
N SER A 318 -3.71 -44.87 61.08
CA SER A 318 -4.62 -45.99 61.29
C SER A 318 -4.76 -46.93 60.09
N GLU A 319 -4.31 -46.56 58.89
CA GLU A 319 -4.29 -47.50 57.75
C GLU A 319 -2.98 -48.31 57.66
N GLN A 320 -1.84 -47.71 58.04
CA GLN A 320 -0.57 -48.45 58.17
C GLN A 320 -0.58 -49.50 59.30
N ARG A 321 -1.57 -49.44 60.20
CA ARG A 321 -1.78 -50.46 61.25
C ARG A 321 -2.74 -51.57 60.84
N ARG A 322 -3.51 -51.44 59.75
CA ARG A 322 -4.39 -52.52 59.27
C ARG A 322 -3.68 -53.52 58.37
N GLU A 323 -2.72 -53.06 57.56
CA GLU A 323 -1.90 -53.97 56.75
C GLU A 323 -0.86 -54.74 57.59
N SER A 324 -0.36 -54.14 58.67
CA SER A 324 0.58 -54.81 59.59
C SER A 324 -0.10 -55.76 60.59
N VAL A 325 -1.39 -55.59 60.88
CA VAL A 325 -2.15 -56.56 61.71
C VAL A 325 -2.72 -57.71 60.87
N ALA A 326 -2.97 -57.50 59.58
CA ALA A 326 -3.36 -58.59 58.68
C ALA A 326 -2.19 -59.56 58.37
N SER A 327 -0.93 -59.09 58.35
CA SER A 327 0.22 -60.00 58.15
C SER A 327 0.65 -60.76 59.41
N LEU A 328 0.41 -60.22 60.61
CA LEU A 328 0.76 -60.88 61.87
C LEU A 328 -0.29 -61.91 62.36
N ALA A 329 -1.48 -61.96 61.75
CA ALA A 329 -2.50 -62.96 62.07
C ALA A 329 -2.39 -64.26 61.24
N ALA A 330 -1.43 -64.36 60.31
CA ALA A 330 -1.25 -65.51 59.42
C ALA A 330 -0.10 -66.46 59.81
N GLU A 331 0.67 -66.16 60.87
CA GLU A 331 1.82 -66.98 61.32
C GLU A 331 1.72 -67.41 62.80
N GLY A 332 0.51 -67.73 63.26
CA GLY A 332 0.29 -68.15 64.65
C GLY A 332 -0.81 -69.19 64.83
N VAL A 333 -0.73 -70.33 64.11
CA VAL A 333 -1.26 -71.66 64.50
C VAL A 333 -0.35 -72.74 63.93
#